data_AF-U5DFP1-F1
#
_entry.id   AF-U5DFP1-F1
#
_cell.length_a   1.000
_cell.length_b   1.000
_cell.length_c   1.000
_cell.angle_alpha   90.00
_cell.angle_beta   90.00
_cell.angle_gamma   90.00
#
_symmetry.space_group_name_H-M   'P 1'
#
loop_
_entity.id
_entity.type
_entity.pdbx_description
1 polymer ?
#
loop_
_entity_poly.entity_id
_entity_poly.type
_entity_poly.pdbx_seq_one_letter_code
_entity_poly.pdbx_strand_id
1 'polypeptide(L)'
;MDKNNAVWLLWLGWVAWGKTTLAKKAYNQDDVKRHFSCFAWVCVSQTYQVNEILRGVINGVMTPPADTQNIDYQELKRVLSNHLQERRYLVVFDDTLKTDAWESIEAALPDRKNGSRVVITTRIEPVASLIASMDSVHYLKPLPKEESWELLCRRAFVKSNGRCPETMRDMSHQIAQRCGGLQLAFAVVGGLLSTKAMTPLSWKRVLDGFRWHLDEGDVKISDVLSLSYFDLPCYLKPCFLYLSVFPEDFKIRRTTLVQLWLAEGFIAKRGGETLEDVAEDYFEELVSRNILQVERMSLSGHIKSCVVHDLLRDLAIAKAKEENFLGVIARKDDMPSQRARSLTFHCSIEDHVSFLKNVRSFLLSLRLRVFGNPINYSIHYLPNVELLRVLVLENITTYYLPKQLGILTHLSSPPPPTFLEKMKLRGNLEKLPSWFGSLQCLAKVVLVHGRWNIDGFLRLQVLPKLCILVLSSDSYVGKDMSCIAGGFPRLQYLMLHGLQELEEWKKLEEGSMPCLRTLIIMECYKLRRLPKRLWHIVNLQDDE
;
A
#
# COMPACT_ATOMS: atom_id res chain seq x y z
N MET A 1 -47.69 5.02 1.55
CA MET A 1 -47.10 5.92 2.56
C MET A 1 -45.73 6.32 2.06
N ASP A 2 -45.63 7.54 1.55
CA ASP A 2 -44.43 8.09 0.91
C ASP A 2 -43.25 8.12 1.88
N LYS A 3 -42.24 7.29 1.61
CA LYS A 3 -40.90 7.41 2.19
C LYS A 3 -40.18 8.59 1.50
N ASN A 4 -40.61 9.82 1.80
CA ASN A 4 -39.83 11.02 1.51
C ASN A 4 -38.66 11.09 2.51
N ASN A 5 -37.65 10.26 2.25
CA ASN A 5 -36.45 10.07 3.05
C ASN A 5 -35.29 10.92 2.47
N ALA A 6 -34.38 11.38 3.33
CA ALA A 6 -33.11 12.04 2.98
C ALA A 6 -32.57 11.59 1.62
N VAL A 7 -32.48 12.46 0.61
CA VAL A 7 -32.15 12.02 -0.77
C VAL A 7 -30.86 11.19 -0.79
N TRP A 8 -31.03 9.89 -1.09
CA TRP A 8 -30.01 8.85 -1.11
C TRP A 8 -29.48 8.73 -2.53
N LEU A 9 -28.39 9.40 -2.87
CA LEU A 9 -27.79 9.23 -4.20
C LEU A 9 -27.02 7.90 -4.20
N LEU A 10 -27.65 6.87 -4.77
CA LEU A 10 -27.01 5.58 -4.91
C LEU A 10 -26.42 5.46 -6.29
N TRP A 11 -25.12 5.21 -6.37
CA TRP A 11 -24.49 5.01 -7.66
C TRP A 11 -24.23 3.54 -7.88
N LEU A 12 -24.94 3.01 -8.87
CA LEU A 12 -24.84 1.62 -9.30
C LEU A 12 -24.14 1.54 -10.64
N GLY A 13 -23.36 0.49 -10.81
CA GLY A 13 -22.68 0.23 -12.05
C GLY A 13 -21.67 -0.87 -11.88
N TRP A 14 -21.25 -1.45 -12.99
CA TRP A 14 -20.23 -2.49 -12.99
C TRP A 14 -18.88 -1.94 -12.49
N VAL A 15 -17.96 -2.87 -12.20
CA VAL A 15 -16.60 -2.51 -11.75
C VAL A 15 -15.94 -1.60 -12.80
N ALA A 16 -15.20 -0.60 -12.32
CA ALA A 16 -14.42 0.31 -13.16
C ALA A 16 -15.22 1.28 -14.07
N TRP A 17 -16.52 1.47 -13.81
CA TRP A 17 -17.32 2.55 -14.43
C TRP A 17 -17.11 3.93 -13.79
N GLY A 18 -16.27 4.03 -12.76
CA GLY A 18 -15.90 5.33 -12.18
C GLY A 18 -16.83 5.87 -11.10
N LYS A 19 -17.61 5.00 -10.44
CA LYS A 19 -18.51 5.39 -9.33
C LYS A 19 -17.77 6.24 -8.28
N THR A 20 -16.67 5.72 -7.73
CA THR A 20 -15.83 6.43 -6.77
C THR A 20 -15.29 7.75 -7.34
N THR A 21 -14.86 7.78 -8.60
CA THR A 21 -14.31 8.97 -9.26
C THR A 21 -15.33 10.09 -9.36
N LEU A 22 -16.54 9.77 -9.82
CA LEU A 22 -17.61 10.75 -9.94
C LEU A 22 -17.98 11.28 -8.53
N ALA A 23 -17.87 10.46 -7.48
CA ALA A 23 -18.40 10.75 -6.14
C ALA A 23 -17.40 11.66 -5.45
N LYS A 24 -16.11 11.37 -5.63
CA LYS A 24 -15.02 12.27 -5.27
C LYS A 24 -15.13 13.61 -5.98
N LYS A 25 -15.51 13.63 -7.26
CA LYS A 25 -15.68 14.88 -8.02
C LYS A 25 -16.81 15.73 -7.44
N ALA A 26 -17.98 15.15 -7.19
CA ALA A 26 -19.12 15.84 -6.59
C ALA A 26 -18.82 16.30 -5.15
N TYR A 27 -18.28 15.41 -4.32
CA TYR A 27 -17.92 15.68 -2.93
C TYR A 27 -16.89 16.82 -2.77
N ASN A 28 -15.99 16.98 -3.73
CA ASN A 28 -14.94 17.99 -3.67
C ASN A 28 -15.32 19.36 -4.25
N GLN A 29 -16.52 19.54 -4.81
CA GLN A 29 -16.94 20.85 -5.31
C GLN A 29 -17.16 21.84 -4.17
N ASP A 30 -16.71 23.08 -4.35
CA ASP A 30 -16.80 24.12 -3.32
C ASP A 30 -18.25 24.45 -2.98
N ASP A 31 -19.14 24.49 -3.97
CA ASP A 31 -20.56 24.75 -3.75
C ASP A 31 -21.23 23.65 -2.91
N VAL A 32 -20.83 22.39 -3.14
CA VAL A 32 -21.28 21.25 -2.31
C VAL A 32 -20.75 21.41 -0.89
N LYS A 33 -19.45 21.65 -0.73
CA LYS A 33 -18.83 21.80 0.61
C LYS A 33 -19.41 22.95 1.41
N ARG A 34 -19.75 24.07 0.77
CA ARG A 34 -20.38 25.24 1.41
C ARG A 34 -21.82 24.97 1.83
N HIS A 35 -22.48 24.00 1.21
CA HIS A 35 -23.88 23.68 1.46
C HIS A 35 -24.11 22.81 2.70
N PHE A 36 -23.11 22.03 3.10
CA PHE A 36 -23.20 21.10 4.25
C PHE A 36 -22.32 21.58 5.40
N SER A 37 -22.86 21.58 6.61
CA SER A 37 -22.14 21.94 7.84
C SER A 37 -21.15 20.86 8.28
N CYS A 38 -21.39 19.61 7.87
CA CYS A 38 -20.53 18.47 8.16
C CYS A 38 -20.45 17.56 6.95
N PHE A 39 -19.28 16.96 6.72
CA PHE A 39 -19.10 15.99 5.64
C PHE A 39 -18.13 14.89 6.06
N ALA A 40 -18.40 13.66 5.62
CA ALA A 40 -17.50 12.53 5.84
C ALA A 40 -17.43 11.66 4.59
N TRP A 41 -16.25 11.10 4.36
CA TRP A 41 -16.00 10.09 3.34
C TRP A 41 -15.45 8.85 4.02
N VAL A 42 -16.15 7.73 3.89
CA VAL A 42 -15.78 6.45 4.50
C VAL A 42 -15.69 5.38 3.43
N CYS A 43 -14.52 4.79 3.24
CA CYS A 43 -14.34 3.61 2.40
C CYS A 43 -14.75 2.36 3.19
N VAL A 44 -15.63 1.54 2.63
CA VAL A 44 -16.15 0.33 3.26
C VAL A 44 -15.43 -0.89 2.67
N SER A 45 -14.64 -1.59 3.48
CA SER A 45 -13.96 -2.81 3.06
C SER A 45 -14.94 -3.99 2.94
N GLN A 46 -14.57 -5.01 2.16
CA GLN A 46 -15.37 -6.24 2.04
C GLN A 46 -15.53 -7.00 3.38
N THR A 47 -14.58 -6.83 4.30
CA THR A 47 -14.59 -7.33 5.68
C THR A 47 -14.78 -6.17 6.65
N TYR A 48 -16.00 -5.65 6.73
CA TYR A 48 -16.27 -4.50 7.59
C TYR A 48 -16.75 -4.92 9.00
N GLN A 49 -16.50 -4.03 9.96
CA GLN A 49 -17.21 -3.99 11.24
C GLN A 49 -17.98 -2.67 11.32
N VAL A 50 -19.26 -2.72 11.69
CA VAL A 50 -20.12 -1.52 11.76
C VAL A 50 -19.50 -0.44 12.66
N ASN A 51 -18.86 -0.84 13.77
CA ASN A 51 -18.18 0.09 14.69
C ASN A 51 -17.05 0.87 14.00
N GLU A 52 -16.26 0.23 13.14
CA GLU A 52 -15.17 0.88 12.40
C GLU A 52 -15.73 1.88 11.38
N ILE A 53 -16.84 1.54 10.72
CA ILE A 53 -17.52 2.45 9.79
C ILE A 53 -18.02 3.69 10.53
N LEU A 54 -18.72 3.52 11.66
CA LEU A 54 -19.23 4.64 12.46
C LEU A 54 -18.10 5.52 13.01
N ARG A 55 -16.99 4.92 13.44
CA ARG A 55 -15.78 5.66 13.83
C ARG A 55 -15.21 6.46 12.65
N GLY A 56 -15.19 5.88 11.46
CA GLY A 56 -14.80 6.57 10.23
C GLY A 56 -15.67 7.81 9.97
N VAL A 57 -16.99 7.71 10.16
CA VAL A 57 -17.90 8.86 10.02
C VAL A 57 -17.61 9.91 11.10
N ILE A 58 -17.51 9.50 12.37
CA ILE A 58 -17.22 10.40 13.51
C ILE A 58 -15.94 11.19 13.24
N ASN A 59 -14.85 10.52 12.85
CA ASN A 59 -13.57 11.15 12.55
C ASN A 59 -13.65 12.13 11.36
N GLY A 60 -14.62 11.94 10.46
CA GLY A 60 -14.88 12.86 9.35
C GLY A 60 -15.68 14.10 9.77
N VAL A 61 -16.69 13.95 10.63
CA VAL A 61 -17.63 15.04 10.97
C VAL A 61 -17.29 15.80 12.25
N MET A 62 -16.42 15.28 13.11
CA MET A 62 -16.04 15.90 14.38
C MET A 62 -14.65 15.47 14.87
N THR A 63 -14.14 16.18 15.87
CA THR A 63 -13.00 15.70 16.67
C THR A 63 -13.49 14.66 17.66
N PRO A 64 -12.95 13.43 17.67
CA PRO A 64 -13.41 12.40 18.58
C PRO A 64 -13.11 12.75 20.05
N PRO A 65 -13.98 12.36 21.01
CA PRO A 65 -13.62 12.38 22.42
C PRO A 65 -12.45 11.43 22.69
N ALA A 66 -11.66 11.67 23.75
CA ALA A 66 -10.54 10.78 24.11
C ALA A 66 -11.03 9.32 24.33
N ASP A 67 -10.24 8.33 23.88
CA ASP A 67 -10.50 6.87 23.96
C ASP A 67 -11.67 6.29 23.13
N THR A 68 -11.80 6.68 21.85
CA THR A 68 -12.77 6.08 20.91
C THR A 68 -12.51 4.62 20.48
N GLN A 69 -11.35 4.04 20.83
CA GLN A 69 -10.95 2.70 20.37
C GLN A 69 -11.75 1.56 21.01
N ASN A 70 -12.31 1.76 22.23
CA ASN A 70 -13.05 0.73 22.97
C ASN A 70 -14.54 1.04 23.18
N ILE A 71 -15.09 2.02 22.47
CA ILE A 71 -16.50 2.40 22.59
C ILE A 71 -17.39 1.38 21.87
N ASP A 72 -18.49 0.98 22.51
CA ASP A 72 -19.48 0.06 21.94
C ASP A 72 -20.36 0.72 20.86
N TYR A 73 -21.14 -0.10 20.15
CA TYR A 73 -22.02 0.36 19.07
C TYR A 73 -23.06 1.40 19.54
N GLN A 74 -23.66 1.20 20.73
CA GLN A 74 -24.75 2.07 21.21
C GLN A 74 -24.24 3.47 21.52
N GLU A 75 -23.07 3.55 22.11
CA GLU A 75 -22.45 4.83 22.44
C GLU A 75 -21.93 5.53 21.18
N LEU A 76 -21.33 4.81 20.22
CA LEU A 76 -20.98 5.37 18.91
C LEU A 76 -22.20 5.95 18.19
N LYS A 77 -23.31 5.19 18.17
CA LYS A 77 -24.58 5.63 17.60
C LYS A 77 -25.11 6.88 18.28
N ARG A 78 -25.08 6.93 19.62
CA ARG A 78 -25.57 8.07 20.42
C ARG A 78 -24.75 9.33 20.15
N VAL A 79 -23.42 9.22 20.18
CA VAL A 79 -22.51 10.34 19.94
C VAL A 79 -22.70 10.89 18.53
N LEU A 80 -22.72 10.01 17.51
CA LEU A 80 -22.89 10.42 16.13
C LEU A 80 -24.27 11.06 15.90
N SER A 81 -25.35 10.42 16.37
CA SER A 81 -26.70 10.93 16.19
C SER A 81 -26.87 12.30 16.84
N ASN A 82 -26.43 12.49 18.08
CA ASN A 82 -26.53 13.77 18.77
C ASN A 82 -25.79 14.90 18.02
N HIS A 83 -24.63 14.61 17.44
CA HIS A 83 -23.87 15.61 16.69
C HIS A 83 -24.52 15.94 15.32
N LEU A 84 -25.13 14.95 14.67
CA LEU A 84 -25.73 15.13 13.34
C LEU A 84 -27.14 15.73 13.39
N GLN A 85 -27.89 15.56 14.49
CA GLN A 85 -29.31 15.94 14.57
C GLN A 85 -29.57 17.42 14.27
N GLU A 86 -28.70 18.34 14.66
CA GLU A 86 -28.90 19.78 14.44
C GLU A 86 -28.14 20.31 13.21
N ARG A 87 -27.46 19.43 12.47
CA ARG A 87 -26.56 19.83 11.39
C ARG A 87 -26.98 19.24 10.07
N ARG A 88 -26.69 19.99 9.01
CA ARG A 88 -26.86 19.51 7.65
C ARG A 88 -25.61 18.75 7.23
N TYR A 89 -25.71 17.45 7.02
CA TYR A 89 -24.56 16.59 6.77
C TYR A 89 -24.57 15.95 5.38
N LEU A 90 -23.38 15.66 4.86
CA LEU A 90 -23.15 14.82 3.68
C LEU A 90 -22.22 13.67 4.05
N VAL A 91 -22.71 12.44 4.07
CA VAL A 91 -21.86 11.26 4.32
C VAL A 91 -21.76 10.42 3.06
N VAL A 92 -20.55 10.10 2.62
CA VAL A 92 -20.30 9.21 1.48
C VAL A 92 -19.75 7.89 2.00
N PHE A 93 -20.44 6.80 1.67
CA PHE A 93 -19.96 5.43 1.83
C PHE A 93 -19.48 4.92 0.48
N ASP A 94 -18.17 4.73 0.36
CA ASP A 94 -17.51 4.31 -0.87
C ASP A 94 -17.22 2.80 -0.84
N ASP A 95 -17.72 2.10 -1.86
CA ASP A 95 -17.75 0.64 -2.02
C ASP A 95 -18.69 -0.11 -1.06
N THR A 96 -19.01 -1.35 -1.43
CA THR A 96 -20.21 -2.10 -1.02
C THR A 96 -20.46 -2.28 0.48
N LEU A 97 -21.69 -2.04 0.91
CA LEU A 97 -22.31 -2.48 2.17
C LEU A 97 -23.20 -3.70 1.91
N LYS A 98 -23.25 -4.70 2.80
CA LYS A 98 -24.34 -5.71 2.74
C LYS A 98 -25.60 -5.14 3.41
N THR A 99 -26.75 -5.75 3.11
CA THR A 99 -28.06 -5.29 3.58
C THR A 99 -28.19 -5.26 5.11
N ASP A 100 -27.60 -6.23 5.80
CA ASP A 100 -27.62 -6.35 7.27
C ASP A 100 -26.87 -5.22 7.98
N ALA A 101 -25.77 -4.75 7.41
CA ALA A 101 -24.98 -3.67 7.99
C ALA A 101 -25.63 -2.29 7.81
N TRP A 102 -26.36 -2.12 6.71
CA TRP A 102 -26.99 -0.85 6.39
C TRP A 102 -28.01 -0.44 7.46
N GLU A 103 -28.87 -1.37 7.90
CA GLU A 103 -29.89 -1.09 8.93
C GLU A 103 -29.27 -0.54 10.23
N SER A 104 -28.09 -1.05 10.60
CA SER A 104 -27.35 -0.59 11.77
C SER A 104 -26.73 0.81 11.58
N ILE A 105 -26.26 1.11 10.37
CA ILE A 105 -25.67 2.42 10.04
C ILE A 105 -26.77 3.47 9.93
N GLU A 106 -27.88 3.16 9.25
CA GLU A 106 -29.02 4.05 9.08
C GLU A 106 -29.59 4.49 10.43
N ALA A 107 -29.64 3.58 11.41
CA ALA A 107 -30.10 3.90 12.76
C ALA A 107 -29.24 4.98 13.46
N ALA A 108 -27.99 5.19 13.05
CA ALA A 108 -27.10 6.21 13.60
C ALA A 108 -27.17 7.57 12.86
N LEU A 109 -27.86 7.63 11.72
CA LEU A 109 -27.93 8.80 10.85
C LEU A 109 -29.33 9.46 10.93
N PRO A 110 -29.49 10.58 11.66
CA PRO A 110 -30.79 11.18 11.89
C PRO A 110 -31.32 11.95 10.68
N ASP A 111 -32.50 11.58 10.19
CA ASP A 111 -33.21 12.36 9.17
C ASP A 111 -34.16 13.40 9.80
N ARG A 112 -33.69 14.64 9.90
CA ARG A 112 -34.50 15.80 10.35
C ARG A 112 -35.12 16.58 9.19
N LYS A 113 -35.07 16.06 7.95
CA LYS A 113 -35.54 16.75 6.74
C LYS A 113 -34.92 18.14 6.53
N ASN A 114 -33.72 18.36 7.06
CA ASN A 114 -32.96 19.62 6.97
C ASN A 114 -32.05 19.70 5.72
N GLY A 115 -32.25 18.79 4.76
CA GLY A 115 -31.44 18.72 3.54
C GLY A 115 -30.15 17.90 3.66
N SER A 116 -29.96 17.14 4.75
CA SER A 116 -28.89 16.15 4.85
C SER A 116 -28.96 15.09 3.74
N ARG A 117 -27.80 14.56 3.36
CA ARG A 117 -27.64 13.62 2.25
C ARG A 117 -26.68 12.50 2.62
N VAL A 118 -26.94 11.33 2.09
CA VAL A 118 -26.01 10.21 2.13
C VAL A 118 -25.83 9.69 0.71
N VAL A 119 -24.59 9.44 0.34
CA VAL A 119 -24.22 8.90 -0.97
C VAL A 119 -23.61 7.54 -0.74
N ILE A 120 -24.04 6.55 -1.51
CA ILE A 120 -23.50 5.19 -1.41
C ILE A 120 -23.07 4.78 -2.83
N THR A 121 -21.82 4.34 -2.96
CA THR A 121 -21.36 3.70 -4.21
C THR A 121 -21.37 2.19 -4.00
N THR A 122 -22.11 1.45 -4.83
CA THR A 122 -22.21 -0.01 -4.68
C THR A 122 -22.23 -0.71 -6.03
N ARG A 123 -21.85 -1.99 -6.00
CA ARG A 123 -21.88 -2.93 -7.13
C ARG A 123 -23.04 -3.91 -7.00
N ILE A 124 -23.72 -3.94 -5.86
CA ILE A 124 -24.73 -4.93 -5.51
C ILE A 124 -26.11 -4.31 -5.74
N GLU A 125 -26.77 -4.73 -6.81
CA GLU A 125 -28.12 -4.25 -7.16
C GLU A 125 -29.18 -4.54 -6.08
N PRO A 126 -29.18 -5.70 -5.38
CA PRO A 126 -30.12 -5.93 -4.27
C PRO A 126 -30.02 -4.91 -3.12
N VAL A 127 -28.81 -4.37 -2.85
CA VAL A 127 -28.61 -3.34 -1.84
C VAL A 127 -29.28 -2.03 -2.27
N ALA A 128 -29.33 -1.76 -3.57
CA ALA A 128 -29.99 -0.59 -4.10
C ALA A 128 -31.48 -0.54 -3.84
N SER A 129 -32.13 -1.65 -4.18
CA SER A 129 -33.59 -1.79 -4.10
C SER A 129 -34.09 -1.74 -2.66
N LEU A 130 -33.22 -2.03 -1.69
CA LEU A 130 -33.54 -1.99 -0.26
C LEU A 130 -33.37 -0.59 0.35
N ILE A 131 -32.37 0.16 -0.09
CA ILE A 131 -31.96 1.43 0.54
C ILE A 131 -32.67 2.64 -0.07
N ALA A 132 -32.85 2.67 -1.39
CA ALA A 132 -33.29 3.86 -2.10
C ALA A 132 -34.52 3.60 -2.97
N SER A 133 -35.40 4.60 -3.10
CA SER A 133 -36.41 4.63 -4.15
C SER A 133 -35.75 4.66 -5.52
N MET A 134 -36.40 4.09 -6.54
CA MET A 134 -35.86 3.96 -7.89
C MET A 134 -35.40 5.31 -8.48
N ASP A 135 -36.09 6.41 -8.12
CA ASP A 135 -35.77 7.78 -8.57
C ASP A 135 -34.48 8.37 -7.96
N SER A 136 -33.92 7.73 -6.93
CA SER A 136 -32.69 8.17 -6.26
C SER A 136 -31.46 7.32 -6.64
N VAL A 137 -31.67 6.31 -7.49
CA VAL A 137 -30.61 5.43 -7.99
C VAL A 137 -30.09 5.94 -9.32
N HIS A 138 -28.81 6.30 -9.35
CA HIS A 138 -28.09 6.60 -10.58
C HIS A 138 -27.34 5.37 -11.07
N TYR A 139 -27.83 4.79 -12.16
CA TYR A 139 -27.12 3.79 -12.92
C TYR A 139 -26.06 4.49 -13.79
N LEU A 140 -24.79 4.37 -13.40
CA LEU A 140 -23.70 4.68 -14.31
C LEU A 140 -23.82 3.77 -15.52
N LYS A 141 -23.53 4.32 -16.70
CA LYS A 141 -23.45 3.56 -17.94
C LYS A 141 -22.00 3.59 -18.44
N PRO A 142 -21.59 2.65 -19.29
CA PRO A 142 -20.34 2.76 -20.02
C PRO A 142 -20.28 4.12 -20.75
N LEU A 143 -19.08 4.68 -20.87
CA LEU A 143 -18.91 5.93 -21.60
C LEU A 143 -19.35 5.76 -23.07
N PRO A 144 -20.07 6.73 -23.65
CA PRO A 144 -20.35 6.77 -25.09
C PRO A 144 -19.07 6.64 -25.93
N LYS A 145 -19.20 6.24 -27.19
CA LYS A 145 -18.05 5.95 -28.07
C LYS A 145 -17.14 7.17 -28.24
N GLU A 146 -17.72 8.34 -28.37
CA GLU A 146 -17.04 9.61 -28.58
C GLU A 146 -16.28 10.05 -27.32
N GLU A 147 -16.93 10.01 -26.15
CA GLU A 147 -16.31 10.34 -24.86
C GLU A 147 -15.21 9.32 -24.47
N SER A 148 -15.44 8.04 -24.80
CA SER A 148 -14.48 6.96 -24.64
C SER A 148 -13.19 7.22 -25.43
N TRP A 149 -13.33 7.60 -26.70
CA TRP A 149 -12.22 7.96 -27.56
C TRP A 149 -11.51 9.22 -27.06
N GLU A 150 -12.26 10.25 -26.64
CA GLU A 150 -11.69 11.48 -26.10
C GLU A 150 -10.86 11.21 -24.83
N LEU A 151 -11.38 10.37 -23.92
CA LEU A 151 -10.68 10.01 -22.68
C LEU A 151 -9.40 9.22 -22.98
N LEU A 152 -9.44 8.26 -23.91
CA LEU A 152 -8.25 7.54 -24.36
C LEU A 152 -7.21 8.50 -24.94
N CYS A 153 -7.63 9.43 -25.80
CA CYS A 153 -6.74 10.38 -26.45
C CYS A 153 -6.07 11.32 -25.44
N ARG A 154 -6.82 11.84 -24.47
CA ARG A 154 -6.27 12.66 -23.37
C ARG A 154 -5.18 11.93 -22.60
N ARG A 155 -5.28 10.61 -22.45
CA ARG A 155 -4.32 9.78 -21.73
C ARG A 155 -3.13 9.34 -22.59
N ALA A 156 -3.36 9.02 -23.86
CA ALA A 156 -2.32 8.55 -24.77
C ALA A 156 -1.46 9.69 -25.35
N PHE A 157 -2.07 10.85 -25.63
CA PHE A 157 -1.41 11.99 -26.29
C PHE A 157 -1.13 13.15 -25.32
N VAL A 158 -0.60 12.85 -24.13
CA VAL A 158 -0.32 13.87 -23.09
C VAL A 158 0.55 15.01 -23.62
N LYS A 159 1.59 14.68 -24.41
CA LYS A 159 2.51 15.65 -25.02
C LYS A 159 1.81 16.60 -26.03
N SER A 160 0.67 16.20 -26.57
CA SER A 160 -0.11 16.97 -27.55
C SER A 160 -1.42 17.50 -26.94
N ASN A 161 -1.50 17.63 -25.62
CA ASN A 161 -2.72 18.05 -24.89
C ASN A 161 -3.96 17.22 -25.28
N GLY A 162 -3.78 15.92 -25.49
CA GLY A 162 -4.85 14.99 -25.85
C GLY A 162 -5.28 15.03 -27.33
N ARG A 163 -4.61 15.80 -28.19
CA ARG A 163 -4.93 15.84 -29.62
C ARG A 163 -4.36 14.62 -30.34
N CYS A 164 -5.24 13.80 -30.88
CA CYS A 164 -4.91 12.63 -31.69
C CYS A 164 -4.52 13.05 -33.13
N PRO A 165 -3.33 12.68 -33.64
CA PRO A 165 -2.97 12.86 -35.04
C PRO A 165 -3.91 12.08 -35.97
N GLU A 166 -4.17 12.59 -37.17
CA GLU A 166 -5.03 11.92 -38.16
C GLU A 166 -4.57 10.50 -38.50
N THR A 167 -3.26 10.30 -38.62
CA THR A 167 -2.65 8.99 -38.88
C THR A 167 -2.91 7.95 -37.78
N MET A 168 -3.24 8.40 -36.57
CA MET A 168 -3.49 7.56 -35.40
C MET A 168 -4.99 7.41 -35.09
N ARG A 169 -5.86 8.16 -35.77
CA ARG A 169 -7.28 8.28 -35.45
C ARG A 169 -7.99 6.93 -35.51
N ASP A 170 -7.82 6.19 -36.61
CA ASP A 170 -8.52 4.91 -36.82
C ASP A 170 -8.12 3.86 -35.79
N MET A 171 -6.83 3.72 -35.48
CA MET A 171 -6.38 2.81 -34.43
C MET A 171 -6.84 3.26 -33.05
N SER A 172 -6.83 4.56 -32.78
CA SER A 172 -7.32 5.10 -31.50
C SER A 172 -8.79 4.75 -31.30
N HIS A 173 -9.63 4.84 -32.34
CA HIS A 173 -11.02 4.41 -32.28
C HIS A 173 -11.15 2.90 -32.07
N GLN A 174 -10.40 2.08 -32.79
CA GLN A 174 -10.44 0.61 -32.63
C GLN A 174 -10.03 0.19 -31.21
N ILE A 175 -8.96 0.77 -30.66
CA ILE A 175 -8.51 0.51 -29.30
C ILE A 175 -9.55 1.00 -28.28
N ALA A 176 -10.16 2.16 -28.50
CA ALA A 176 -11.21 2.68 -27.63
C ALA A 176 -12.44 1.75 -27.61
N GLN A 177 -12.85 1.22 -28.76
CA GLN A 177 -13.92 0.23 -28.86
C GLN A 177 -13.59 -1.05 -28.08
N ARG A 178 -12.34 -1.53 -28.14
CA ARG A 178 -11.89 -2.72 -27.38
C ARG A 178 -11.91 -2.51 -25.86
N CYS A 179 -11.80 -1.27 -25.39
CA CYS A 179 -11.90 -0.94 -23.97
C CYS A 179 -13.34 -0.96 -23.44
N GLY A 180 -14.37 -1.12 -24.29
CA GLY A 180 -15.75 -1.39 -23.87
C GLY A 180 -16.40 -0.31 -23.00
N GLY A 181 -15.95 0.94 -23.10
CA GLY A 181 -16.50 2.05 -22.29
C GLY A 181 -16.04 2.05 -20.81
N LEU A 182 -15.06 1.21 -20.45
CA LEU A 182 -14.55 1.06 -19.09
C LEU A 182 -13.50 2.12 -18.77
N GLN A 183 -13.76 2.98 -17.78
CA GLN A 183 -12.88 4.12 -17.46
C GLN A 183 -11.47 3.69 -17.06
N LEU A 184 -11.32 2.61 -16.28
CA LEU A 184 -10.01 2.09 -15.92
C LEU A 184 -9.25 1.54 -17.13
N ALA A 185 -9.94 0.87 -18.05
CA ALA A 185 -9.31 0.36 -19.27
C ALA A 185 -8.71 1.51 -20.10
N PHE A 186 -9.44 2.62 -20.27
CA PHE A 186 -8.91 3.79 -20.96
C PHE A 186 -7.71 4.41 -20.25
N ALA A 187 -7.72 4.45 -18.91
CA ALA A 187 -6.59 4.97 -18.15
C ALA A 187 -5.33 4.10 -18.35
N VAL A 188 -5.47 2.78 -18.21
CA VAL A 188 -4.35 1.83 -18.29
C VAL A 188 -3.84 1.70 -19.73
N VAL A 189 -4.74 1.49 -20.70
CA VAL A 189 -4.35 1.39 -22.12
C VAL A 189 -3.83 2.73 -22.62
N GLY A 190 -4.43 3.86 -22.23
CA GLY A 190 -3.92 5.19 -22.58
C GLY A 190 -2.53 5.45 -22.01
N GLY A 191 -2.28 5.06 -20.75
CA GLY A 191 -0.96 5.12 -20.12
C GLY A 191 0.07 4.27 -20.88
N LEU A 192 -0.30 3.03 -21.21
CA LEU A 192 0.52 2.14 -22.05
C LEU A 192 0.85 2.78 -23.41
N LEU A 193 -0.13 3.35 -24.10
CA LEU A 193 0.07 3.98 -25.41
C LEU A 193 0.98 5.21 -25.32
N SER A 194 0.94 5.94 -24.21
CA SER A 194 1.80 7.11 -23.98
C SER A 194 3.29 6.76 -23.92
N THR A 195 3.63 5.51 -23.57
CA THR A 195 5.01 5.01 -23.54
C THR A 195 5.47 4.42 -24.88
N LYS A 196 4.57 4.32 -25.89
CA LYS A 196 4.89 3.73 -27.19
C LYS A 196 5.36 4.77 -28.19
N ALA A 197 6.10 4.31 -29.19
CA ALA A 197 6.43 5.13 -30.34
C ALA A 197 5.14 5.59 -31.03
N MET A 198 5.11 6.86 -31.46
CA MET A 198 3.97 7.47 -32.14
C MET A 198 3.87 7.01 -33.59
N THR A 199 3.70 5.70 -33.80
CA THR A 199 3.63 5.08 -35.13
C THR A 199 2.47 4.09 -35.20
N PRO A 200 1.82 3.96 -36.38
CA PRO A 200 0.73 3.01 -36.55
C PRO A 200 1.11 1.56 -36.25
N LEU A 201 2.32 1.14 -36.64
CA LEU A 201 2.81 -0.20 -36.36
C LEU A 201 2.92 -0.50 -34.86
N SER A 202 3.38 0.47 -34.05
CA SER A 202 3.50 0.28 -32.61
C SER A 202 2.15 0.14 -31.93
N TRP A 203 1.14 0.91 -32.37
CA TRP A 203 -0.21 0.86 -31.81
C TRP A 203 -1.00 -0.35 -32.31
N LYS A 204 -0.77 -0.75 -33.56
CA LYS A 204 -1.31 -2.01 -34.10
C LYS A 204 -0.86 -3.21 -33.26
N ARG A 205 0.41 -3.28 -32.83
CA ARG A 205 0.87 -4.34 -31.92
C ARG A 205 0.14 -4.36 -30.58
N VAL A 206 -0.21 -3.18 -30.04
CA VAL A 206 -1.03 -3.09 -28.82
C VAL A 206 -2.43 -3.62 -29.08
N LEU A 207 -3.04 -3.24 -30.21
CA LEU A 207 -4.35 -3.73 -30.64
C LEU A 207 -4.37 -5.25 -30.87
N ASP A 208 -3.34 -5.80 -31.52
CA ASP A 208 -3.18 -7.24 -31.77
C ASP A 208 -2.89 -8.01 -30.47
N GLY A 209 -2.36 -7.34 -29.45
CA GLY A 209 -2.07 -7.90 -28.13
C GLY A 209 -3.31 -8.12 -27.25
N PHE A 210 -4.46 -7.56 -27.61
CA PHE A 210 -5.73 -7.93 -26.98
C PHE A 210 -6.00 -9.40 -27.30
N ARG A 211 -5.99 -10.27 -26.27
CA ARG A 211 -6.21 -11.71 -26.46
C ARG A 211 -7.58 -11.94 -27.11
N TRP A 212 -7.58 -12.56 -28.29
CA TRP A 212 -8.75 -12.80 -29.13
C TRP A 212 -9.52 -14.10 -28.79
N HIS A 213 -9.01 -14.92 -27.88
CA HIS A 213 -9.52 -16.26 -27.60
C HIS A 213 -10.67 -16.29 -26.57
N LEU A 214 -11.65 -15.41 -26.66
CA LEU A 214 -12.91 -15.62 -25.94
C LEU A 214 -14.01 -15.69 -26.98
N ASP A 215 -14.57 -16.89 -27.09
CA ASP A 215 -15.81 -17.22 -27.80
C ASP A 215 -16.82 -16.08 -27.66
N GLU A 216 -17.44 -15.69 -28.78
CA GLU A 216 -18.64 -14.84 -28.99
C GLU A 216 -19.34 -14.26 -27.72
N GLY A 217 -18.59 -13.56 -26.87
CA GLY A 217 -19.01 -13.16 -25.54
C GLY A 217 -18.28 -11.91 -25.06
N ASP A 218 -18.91 -11.21 -24.11
CA ASP A 218 -18.47 -9.90 -23.62
C ASP A 218 -16.99 -9.88 -23.21
N VAL A 219 -16.23 -8.91 -23.75
CA VAL A 219 -14.83 -8.64 -23.39
C VAL A 219 -14.73 -8.43 -21.88
N LYS A 220 -14.06 -9.33 -21.15
CA LYS A 220 -13.88 -9.17 -19.71
C LYS A 220 -12.80 -8.12 -19.45
N ILE A 221 -13.04 -7.25 -18.47
CA ILE A 221 -12.07 -6.23 -18.06
C ILE A 221 -10.70 -6.83 -17.69
N SER A 222 -10.67 -8.07 -17.19
CA SER A 222 -9.44 -8.81 -16.89
C SER A 222 -8.55 -8.98 -18.11
N ASP A 223 -9.11 -9.17 -19.30
CA ASP A 223 -8.36 -9.41 -20.52
C ASP A 223 -7.71 -8.11 -21.00
N VAL A 224 -8.45 -7.00 -20.92
CA VAL A 224 -7.94 -5.66 -21.25
C VAL A 224 -6.83 -5.26 -20.28
N LEU A 225 -7.01 -5.52 -18.98
CA LEU A 225 -5.98 -5.21 -17.99
C LEU A 225 -4.77 -6.13 -18.11
N SER A 226 -4.92 -7.38 -18.57
CA SER A 226 -3.79 -8.31 -18.73
C SER A 226 -2.72 -7.77 -19.69
N LEU A 227 -3.11 -6.96 -20.67
CA LEU A 227 -2.20 -6.29 -21.59
C LEU A 227 -1.22 -5.37 -20.86
N SER A 228 -1.68 -4.72 -19.79
CA SER A 228 -0.83 -3.88 -18.94
C SER A 228 0.29 -4.65 -18.28
N TYR A 229 0.12 -5.95 -18.04
CA TYR A 229 1.18 -6.82 -17.52
C TYR A 229 2.08 -7.39 -18.62
N PHE A 230 1.48 -7.88 -19.71
CA PHE A 230 2.25 -8.52 -20.78
C PHE A 230 3.18 -7.55 -21.50
N ASP A 231 2.79 -6.29 -21.64
CA ASP A 231 3.59 -5.25 -22.27
C ASP A 231 4.68 -4.67 -21.35
N LEU A 232 4.63 -4.90 -20.03
CA LEU A 232 5.65 -4.38 -19.13
C LEU A 232 7.04 -4.91 -19.50
N PRO A 233 8.07 -4.05 -19.51
CA PRO A 233 9.46 -4.48 -19.58
C PRO A 233 9.77 -5.51 -18.50
N CYS A 234 10.65 -6.47 -18.82
CA CYS A 234 10.98 -7.57 -17.90
C CYS A 234 11.46 -7.07 -16.52
N TYR A 235 12.14 -5.92 -16.47
CA TYR A 235 12.63 -5.33 -15.23
C TYR A 235 11.53 -4.72 -14.35
N LEU A 236 10.37 -4.34 -14.92
CA LEU A 236 9.23 -3.82 -14.16
C LEU A 236 8.27 -4.91 -13.68
N LYS A 237 8.26 -6.09 -14.30
CA LYS A 237 7.36 -7.18 -13.92
C LYS A 237 7.47 -7.56 -12.44
N PRO A 238 8.67 -7.73 -11.85
CA PRO A 238 8.80 -7.98 -10.41
C PRO A 238 8.18 -6.87 -9.55
N CYS A 239 8.36 -5.61 -9.95
CA CYS A 239 7.82 -4.45 -9.25
C CYS A 239 6.28 -4.42 -9.31
N PHE A 240 5.69 -4.72 -10.48
CA PHE A 240 4.24 -4.85 -10.65
C PHE A 240 3.67 -6.01 -9.83
N LEU A 241 4.25 -7.20 -9.93
CA LEU A 241 3.78 -8.37 -9.18
C LEU A 241 3.86 -8.10 -7.67
N TYR A 242 4.89 -7.38 -7.22
CA TYR A 242 5.04 -6.98 -5.83
C TYR A 242 3.90 -6.11 -5.30
N LEU A 243 3.18 -5.39 -6.17
CA LEU A 243 2.04 -4.58 -5.74
C LEU A 243 0.91 -5.43 -5.14
N SER A 244 0.85 -6.72 -5.46
CA SER A 244 -0.10 -7.67 -4.88
C SER A 244 0.04 -7.82 -3.36
N VAL A 245 1.18 -7.43 -2.81
CA VAL A 245 1.52 -7.52 -1.38
C VAL A 245 0.72 -6.52 -0.56
N PHE A 246 0.24 -5.43 -1.14
CA PHE A 246 -0.49 -4.41 -0.39
C PHE A 246 -1.98 -4.78 -0.28
N PRO A 247 -2.66 -4.43 0.83
CA PRO A 247 -4.11 -4.57 0.94
C PRO A 247 -4.88 -3.73 -0.10
N GLU A 248 -6.18 -4.00 -0.24
CA GLU A 248 -7.12 -3.17 -1.01
C GLU A 248 -7.11 -1.73 -0.46
N ASP A 249 -7.20 -0.72 -1.35
CA ASP A 249 -7.14 0.72 -1.04
C ASP A 249 -5.93 1.20 -0.20
N PHE A 250 -4.89 0.39 -0.05
CA PHE A 250 -3.77 0.73 0.82
C PHE A 250 -2.96 1.91 0.26
N LYS A 251 -2.80 2.96 1.09
CA LYS A 251 -1.98 4.13 0.75
C LYS A 251 -0.50 3.80 0.90
N ILE A 252 0.19 3.69 -0.22
CA ILE A 252 1.61 3.36 -0.27
C ILE A 252 2.41 4.66 -0.34
N ARG A 253 3.31 4.89 0.62
CA ARG A 253 4.28 6.00 0.53
C ARG A 253 5.32 5.69 -0.55
N ARG A 254 5.63 6.67 -1.41
CA ARG A 254 6.61 6.52 -2.50
C ARG A 254 7.95 5.98 -2.01
N THR A 255 8.54 6.67 -1.03
CA THR A 255 9.84 6.30 -0.45
C THR A 255 9.84 4.88 0.11
N THR A 256 8.73 4.45 0.73
CA THR A 256 8.60 3.10 1.25
C THR A 256 8.55 2.06 0.13
N LEU A 257 7.83 2.32 -0.97
CA LEU A 257 7.72 1.38 -2.08
C LEU A 257 9.06 1.18 -2.79
N VAL A 258 9.74 2.28 -3.10
CA VAL A 258 11.07 2.30 -3.71
C VAL A 258 12.08 1.54 -2.84
N GLN A 259 12.10 1.83 -1.53
CA GLN A 259 12.95 1.12 -0.58
C GLN A 259 12.67 -0.38 -0.49
N LEU A 260 11.39 -0.77 -0.63
CA LEU A 260 11.00 -2.18 -0.67
C LEU A 260 11.53 -2.84 -1.95
N TRP A 261 11.37 -2.25 -3.14
CA TRP A 261 11.92 -2.83 -4.37
C TRP A 261 13.44 -2.96 -4.35
N LEU A 262 14.13 -1.93 -3.84
CA LEU A 262 15.58 -1.98 -3.57
C LEU A 262 15.92 -3.10 -2.57
N ALA A 263 15.13 -3.24 -1.49
CA ALA A 263 15.32 -4.31 -0.52
C ALA A 263 15.15 -5.69 -1.15
N GLU A 264 14.19 -5.85 -2.05
CA GLU A 264 13.89 -7.14 -2.66
C GLU A 264 14.91 -7.53 -3.73
N GLY A 265 15.66 -6.56 -4.24
CA GLY A 265 16.67 -6.73 -5.28
C GLY A 265 16.08 -6.70 -6.69
N PHE A 266 14.96 -6.01 -6.89
CA PHE A 266 14.32 -5.91 -8.21
C PHE A 266 15.00 -4.90 -9.13
N ILE A 267 15.76 -3.98 -8.54
CA ILE A 267 16.38 -2.87 -9.24
C ILE A 267 17.78 -3.30 -9.69
N ALA A 268 18.03 -3.23 -10.99
CA ALA A 268 19.32 -3.56 -11.59
C ALA A 268 20.14 -2.27 -11.77
N LYS A 269 21.45 -2.33 -11.50
CA LYS A 269 22.32 -1.17 -11.68
C LYS A 269 22.39 -0.76 -13.16
N ARG A 270 22.19 0.52 -13.45
CA ARG A 270 22.27 1.11 -14.79
C ARG A 270 23.44 2.09 -14.87
N GLY A 271 24.53 1.67 -15.49
CA GLY A 271 25.71 2.52 -15.69
C GLY A 271 26.25 3.12 -14.38
N GLY A 272 26.39 4.45 -14.36
CA GLY A 272 26.88 5.23 -13.22
C GLY A 272 25.78 5.70 -12.25
N GLU A 273 24.50 5.46 -12.54
CA GLU A 273 23.37 5.90 -11.72
C GLU A 273 23.32 5.14 -10.38
N THR A 274 22.78 5.77 -9.35
CA THR A 274 22.54 5.09 -8.07
C THR A 274 21.38 4.11 -8.21
N LEU A 275 21.30 3.10 -7.34
CA LEU A 275 20.18 2.16 -7.39
C LEU A 275 18.86 2.88 -7.07
N GLU A 276 18.91 3.87 -6.19
CA GLU A 276 17.78 4.71 -5.81
C GLU A 276 17.21 5.48 -7.01
N ASP A 277 18.06 6.10 -7.82
CA ASP A 277 17.61 6.83 -9.02
C ASP A 277 16.92 5.89 -10.00
N VAL A 278 17.52 4.72 -10.28
CA VAL A 278 16.90 3.70 -11.15
C VAL A 278 15.58 3.19 -10.57
N ALA A 279 15.46 3.11 -9.25
CA ALA A 279 14.23 2.67 -8.60
C ALA A 279 13.12 3.73 -8.65
N GLU A 280 13.47 5.01 -8.58
CA GLU A 280 12.54 6.13 -8.78
C GLU A 280 12.09 6.18 -10.26
N ASP A 281 12.97 5.95 -11.22
CA ASP A 281 12.61 5.79 -12.65
C ASP A 281 11.55 4.69 -12.84
N TYR A 282 11.75 3.54 -12.19
CA TYR A 282 10.79 2.42 -12.26
C TYR A 282 9.43 2.80 -11.65
N PHE A 283 9.44 3.56 -10.55
CA PHE A 283 8.22 4.08 -9.93
C PHE A 283 7.48 5.02 -10.88
N GLU A 284 8.19 5.99 -11.46
CA GLU A 284 7.62 6.96 -12.40
C GLU A 284 7.07 6.28 -13.66
N GLU A 285 7.73 5.24 -14.18
CA GLU A 285 7.23 4.49 -15.32
C GLU A 285 5.89 3.79 -14.98
N LEU A 286 5.77 3.14 -13.82
CA LEU A 286 4.51 2.53 -13.39
C LEU A 286 3.39 3.56 -13.16
N VAL A 287 3.72 4.77 -12.71
CA VAL A 287 2.77 5.89 -12.62
C VAL A 287 2.34 6.37 -14.00
N SER A 288 3.27 6.57 -14.94
CA SER A 288 2.96 7.02 -16.31
C SER A 288 2.08 6.02 -17.07
N ARG A 289 2.23 4.72 -16.78
CA ARG A 289 1.36 3.65 -17.29
C ARG A 289 0.00 3.57 -16.59
N ASN A 290 -0.30 4.47 -15.66
CA ASN A 290 -1.51 4.49 -14.81
C ASN A 290 -1.73 3.19 -14.03
N ILE A 291 -0.67 2.43 -13.75
CA ILE A 291 -0.72 1.26 -12.88
C ILE A 291 -0.77 1.71 -11.41
N LEU A 292 0.04 2.73 -11.08
CA LEU A 292 0.01 3.43 -9.80
C LEU A 292 -0.75 4.74 -9.94
N GLN A 293 -1.77 4.93 -9.11
CA GLN A 293 -2.53 6.17 -9.04
C GLN A 293 -1.94 7.09 -7.98
N VAL A 294 -1.66 8.35 -8.33
CA VAL A 294 -1.15 9.34 -7.39
C VAL A 294 -2.23 9.72 -6.38
N GLU A 295 -1.94 9.60 -5.09
CA GLU A 295 -2.86 9.97 -4.00
C GLU A 295 -2.52 11.34 -3.40
N ARG A 296 -1.24 11.61 -3.17
CA ARG A 296 -0.76 12.92 -2.70
C ARG A 296 0.47 13.37 -3.43
N MET A 297 0.51 14.67 -3.69
CA MET A 297 1.69 15.39 -4.14
C MET A 297 2.15 16.34 -3.04
N SER A 298 3.45 16.64 -3.06
CA SER A 298 4.03 17.73 -2.28
C SER A 298 3.76 19.08 -2.93
N LEU A 299 3.96 20.16 -2.17
CA LEU A 299 3.87 21.54 -2.70
C LEU A 299 4.86 21.80 -3.85
N SER A 300 5.98 21.06 -3.89
CA SER A 300 6.97 21.14 -4.97
C SER A 300 6.66 20.23 -6.16
N GLY A 301 5.49 19.58 -6.20
CA GLY A 301 5.05 18.74 -7.31
C GLY A 301 5.51 17.28 -7.27
N HIS A 302 6.38 16.89 -6.34
CA HIS A 302 6.79 15.48 -6.21
C HIS A 302 5.69 14.61 -5.61
N ILE A 303 5.56 13.39 -6.11
CA ILE A 303 4.64 12.37 -5.60
C ILE A 303 5.07 11.94 -4.19
N LYS A 304 4.15 11.96 -3.23
CA LYS A 304 4.39 11.52 -1.84
C LYS A 304 3.81 10.12 -1.57
N SER A 305 2.65 9.81 -2.15
CA SER A 305 1.98 8.52 -2.00
C SER A 305 1.15 8.16 -3.22
N CYS A 306 0.95 6.85 -3.38
CA CYS A 306 0.16 6.25 -4.45
C CYS A 306 -0.75 5.14 -3.93
N VAL A 307 -1.71 4.73 -4.75
CA VAL A 307 -2.62 3.59 -4.54
C VAL A 307 -2.65 2.75 -5.81
N VAL A 308 -2.84 1.43 -5.65
CA VAL A 308 -3.05 0.50 -6.76
C VAL A 308 -4.54 0.28 -6.89
N HIS A 309 -5.10 0.39 -8.09
CA HIS A 309 -6.52 0.09 -8.29
C HIS A 309 -6.78 -1.41 -8.08
N ASP A 310 -7.88 -1.77 -7.42
CA ASP A 310 -8.19 -3.16 -7.00
C ASP A 310 -8.13 -4.18 -8.13
N LEU A 311 -8.66 -3.87 -9.33
CA LEU A 311 -8.57 -4.78 -10.48
C LEU A 311 -7.13 -5.01 -10.97
N LEU A 312 -6.25 -4.00 -10.89
CA LEU A 312 -4.83 -4.18 -11.23
C LEU A 312 -4.09 -4.95 -10.14
N ARG A 313 -4.47 -4.73 -8.88
CA ARG A 313 -4.00 -5.52 -7.74
C ARG A 313 -4.41 -6.98 -7.88
N ASP A 314 -5.67 -7.27 -8.23
CA ASP A 314 -6.19 -8.62 -8.47
C ASP A 314 -5.46 -9.31 -9.64
N LEU A 315 -5.20 -8.56 -10.71
CA LEU A 315 -4.36 -9.04 -11.81
C LEU A 315 -2.94 -9.37 -11.33
N ALA A 316 -2.33 -8.51 -10.51
CA ALA A 316 -1.01 -8.76 -9.93
C ALA A 316 -1.02 -10.01 -9.02
N ILE A 317 -2.06 -10.20 -8.21
CA ILE A 317 -2.25 -11.41 -7.38
C ILE A 317 -2.35 -12.65 -8.27
N ALA A 318 -3.18 -12.62 -9.31
CA ALA A 318 -3.39 -13.74 -10.22
C ALA A 318 -2.08 -14.12 -10.93
N LYS A 319 -1.35 -13.13 -11.46
CA LYS A 319 -0.07 -13.34 -12.14
C LYS A 319 1.04 -13.80 -11.19
N ALA A 320 1.07 -13.27 -9.97
CA ALA A 320 2.04 -13.72 -8.97
C ALA A 320 1.80 -15.18 -8.55
N LYS A 321 0.53 -15.63 -8.50
CA LYS A 321 0.18 -17.04 -8.28
C LYS A 321 0.59 -17.92 -9.45
N GLU A 322 0.28 -17.52 -10.69
CA GLU A 322 0.65 -18.24 -11.92
C GLU A 322 2.17 -18.47 -12.02
N GLU A 323 2.96 -17.44 -11.72
CA GLU A 323 4.43 -17.50 -11.78
C GLU A 323 5.08 -18.06 -10.50
N ASN A 324 4.29 -18.48 -9.50
CA ASN A 324 4.75 -18.86 -8.16
C ASN A 324 5.66 -17.80 -7.49
N PHE A 325 5.48 -16.53 -7.86
CA PHE A 325 6.25 -15.40 -7.38
C PHE A 325 5.93 -15.10 -5.91
N LEU A 326 4.64 -15.10 -5.54
CA LEU A 326 4.15 -14.85 -4.18
C LEU A 326 2.75 -15.45 -3.96
N GLY A 327 2.48 -15.88 -2.72
CA GLY A 327 1.15 -16.23 -2.22
C GLY A 327 0.61 -15.13 -1.33
N VAL A 328 -0.51 -14.52 -1.73
CA VAL A 328 -1.24 -13.53 -0.91
C VAL A 328 -2.43 -14.23 -0.26
N ILE A 329 -2.56 -14.07 1.05
CA ILE A 329 -3.57 -14.66 1.92
C ILE A 329 -4.29 -13.49 2.58
N ALA A 330 -5.44 -13.12 2.02
CA ALA A 330 -6.23 -12.00 2.51
C ALA A 330 -7.42 -12.46 3.34
N ARG A 331 -7.87 -13.70 3.17
CA ARG A 331 -9.02 -14.31 3.85
C ARG A 331 -8.64 -15.59 4.57
N LYS A 332 -9.49 -15.99 5.51
CA LYS A 332 -9.35 -17.26 6.26
C LYS A 332 -9.31 -18.48 5.33
N ASP A 333 -10.12 -18.47 4.26
CA ASP A 333 -10.24 -19.61 3.35
C ASP A 333 -9.19 -19.61 2.22
N ASP A 334 -8.31 -18.61 2.16
CA ASP A 334 -7.30 -18.52 1.11
C ASP A 334 -6.20 -19.56 1.32
N MET A 335 -6.15 -20.58 0.47
CA MET A 335 -5.07 -21.58 0.50
C MET A 335 -3.94 -21.19 -0.46
N PRO A 336 -2.76 -20.79 0.05
CA PRO A 336 -1.61 -20.49 -0.79
C PRO A 336 -1.00 -21.75 -1.42
N SER A 337 -0.34 -21.59 -2.57
CA SER A 337 0.44 -22.66 -3.20
C SER A 337 1.59 -23.10 -2.30
N GLN A 338 1.77 -24.41 -2.13
CA GLN A 338 2.94 -24.98 -1.44
C GLN A 338 4.27 -24.67 -2.16
N ARG A 339 4.22 -24.20 -3.40
CA ARG A 339 5.39 -23.78 -4.20
C ARG A 339 5.69 -22.27 -4.10
N ALA A 340 4.87 -21.50 -3.39
CA ALA A 340 5.04 -20.06 -3.29
C ALA A 340 6.33 -19.69 -2.53
N ARG A 341 7.17 -18.84 -3.14
CA ARG A 341 8.47 -18.42 -2.56
C ARG A 341 8.35 -17.32 -1.51
N SER A 342 7.22 -16.63 -1.45
CA SER A 342 6.90 -15.59 -0.48
C SER A 342 5.43 -15.71 -0.08
N LEU A 343 5.12 -15.47 1.19
CA LEU A 343 3.76 -15.44 1.72
C LEU A 343 3.47 -14.07 2.34
N THR A 344 2.35 -13.47 1.96
CA THR A 344 1.85 -12.22 2.53
C THR A 344 0.47 -12.45 3.12
N PHE A 345 0.32 -12.15 4.41
CA PHE A 345 -0.92 -12.23 5.17
C PHE A 345 -1.52 -10.82 5.33
N HIS A 346 -2.78 -10.64 4.97
CA HIS A 346 -3.60 -9.47 5.32
C HIS A 346 -4.61 -9.78 6.44
N CYS A 347 -4.60 -11.02 6.93
CA CYS A 347 -5.45 -11.53 8.00
C CYS A 347 -4.61 -12.19 9.11
N SER A 348 -5.27 -12.69 10.17
CA SER A 348 -4.58 -13.43 11.23
C SER A 348 -3.88 -14.68 10.66
N ILE A 349 -2.65 -14.93 11.11
CA ILE A 349 -1.89 -16.15 10.78
C ILE A 349 -2.47 -17.39 11.46
N GLU A 350 -3.21 -17.21 12.55
CA GLU A 350 -3.75 -18.30 13.39
C GLU A 350 -4.49 -19.37 12.57
N ASP A 351 -5.29 -18.94 11.60
CA ASP A 351 -6.07 -19.84 10.74
C ASP A 351 -5.20 -20.67 9.77
N HIS A 352 -3.94 -20.26 9.56
CA HIS A 352 -3.01 -20.80 8.56
C HIS A 352 -1.77 -21.46 9.17
N VAL A 353 -1.73 -21.63 10.49
CA VAL A 353 -0.57 -22.23 11.20
C VAL A 353 -0.31 -23.66 10.74
N SER A 354 -1.37 -24.45 10.53
CA SER A 354 -1.27 -25.83 10.05
C SER A 354 -0.63 -25.88 8.66
N PHE A 355 -1.01 -24.96 7.77
CA PHE A 355 -0.38 -24.80 6.46
C PHE A 355 1.11 -24.47 6.62
N LEU A 356 1.45 -23.45 7.41
CA LEU A 356 2.85 -23.02 7.60
C LEU A 356 3.74 -24.11 8.20
N LYS A 357 3.21 -24.98 9.07
CA LYS A 357 3.92 -26.18 9.59
C LYS A 357 4.21 -27.22 8.49
N ASN A 358 3.34 -27.30 7.48
CA ASN A 358 3.40 -28.28 6.40
C ASN A 358 4.16 -27.79 5.16
N VAL A 359 4.54 -26.51 5.08
CA VAL A 359 5.42 -25.99 4.02
C VAL A 359 6.79 -26.64 4.20
N ARG A 360 7.00 -27.80 3.55
CA ARG A 360 8.23 -28.60 3.67
C ARG A 360 9.46 -27.75 3.36
N SER A 361 10.35 -27.73 4.34
CA SER A 361 11.60 -26.98 4.49
C SER A 361 12.69 -27.26 3.46
N PHE A 362 12.40 -27.70 2.23
CA PHE A 362 13.48 -28.09 1.32
C PHE A 362 13.85 -27.08 0.22
N LEU A 363 13.04 -26.05 -0.07
CA LEU A 363 13.35 -25.17 -1.22
C LEU A 363 12.98 -23.68 -1.10
N LEU A 364 12.43 -23.20 0.02
CA LEU A 364 11.80 -21.87 0.04
C LEU A 364 12.45 -20.91 1.03
N SER A 365 13.10 -19.89 0.47
CA SER A 365 13.44 -18.63 1.11
C SER A 365 12.16 -17.92 1.57
N LEU A 366 11.48 -18.40 2.60
CA LEU A 366 10.18 -17.86 2.99
C LEU A 366 10.34 -16.36 3.28
N ARG A 367 9.56 -15.54 2.55
CA ARG A 367 9.40 -14.11 2.85
C ARG A 367 8.02 -13.92 3.44
N LEU A 368 7.94 -13.67 4.75
CA LEU A 368 6.67 -13.50 5.46
C LEU A 368 6.35 -12.01 5.62
N ARG A 369 5.15 -11.62 5.24
CA ARG A 369 4.57 -10.29 5.48
C ARG A 369 3.24 -10.38 6.20
N VAL A 370 3.02 -9.48 7.16
CA VAL A 370 1.73 -9.37 7.86
C VAL A 370 1.29 -7.93 7.85
N PHE A 371 0.09 -7.68 7.33
CA PHE A 371 -0.61 -6.40 7.34
C PHE A 371 -1.95 -6.59 8.09
N GLY A 372 -2.35 -5.68 8.97
CA GLY A 372 -3.68 -5.76 9.62
C GLY A 372 -3.79 -5.07 10.99
N ASN A 373 -4.90 -5.38 11.69
CA ASN A 373 -5.20 -4.99 13.08
C ASN A 373 -4.01 -5.23 14.02
N PRO A 374 -3.91 -4.52 15.16
CA PRO A 374 -2.77 -4.60 16.07
C PRO A 374 -2.29 -6.04 16.24
N ILE A 375 -1.10 -6.31 15.70
CA ILE A 375 -0.55 -7.65 15.42
C ILE A 375 -0.23 -8.46 16.71
N ASN A 376 -0.71 -7.99 17.87
CA ASN A 376 -0.49 -8.55 19.20
C ASN A 376 -0.72 -10.07 19.29
N TYR A 377 -1.69 -10.62 18.57
CA TYR A 377 -2.03 -12.04 18.69
C TYR A 377 -1.40 -12.90 17.58
N SER A 378 -1.23 -12.40 16.35
CA SER A 378 -0.87 -13.24 15.20
C SER A 378 0.60 -13.69 15.15
N ILE A 379 1.57 -12.92 15.68
CA ILE A 379 3.00 -13.30 15.62
C ILE A 379 3.30 -14.49 16.55
N HIS A 380 2.55 -14.66 17.65
CA HIS A 380 2.71 -15.80 18.57
C HIS A 380 2.43 -17.16 17.90
N TYR A 381 1.66 -17.16 16.83
CA TYR A 381 1.30 -18.34 16.07
C TYR A 381 2.28 -18.69 14.95
N LEU A 382 3.33 -17.87 14.72
CA LEU A 382 4.34 -18.20 13.73
C LEU A 382 5.05 -19.50 14.12
N PRO A 383 4.97 -20.56 13.30
CA PRO A 383 5.71 -21.78 13.56
C PRO A 383 7.21 -21.53 13.34
N ASN A 384 8.04 -22.42 13.89
CA ASN A 384 9.47 -22.39 13.66
C ASN A 384 9.75 -22.53 12.15
N VAL A 385 10.42 -21.54 11.57
CA VAL A 385 10.74 -21.45 10.13
C VAL A 385 12.25 -21.34 9.97
N GLU A 386 12.92 -22.48 10.04
CA GLU A 386 14.39 -22.58 10.05
C GLU A 386 15.05 -21.93 8.82
N LEU A 387 14.36 -21.89 7.68
CA LEU A 387 14.86 -21.31 6.41
C LEU A 387 14.31 -19.92 6.07
N LEU A 388 13.77 -19.20 7.07
CA LEU A 388 13.27 -17.85 6.85
C LEU A 388 14.41 -16.90 6.42
N ARG A 389 14.33 -16.38 5.20
CA ARG A 389 15.33 -15.44 4.66
C ARG A 389 14.89 -13.98 4.75
N VAL A 390 13.59 -13.72 4.71
CA VAL A 390 13.04 -12.36 4.79
C VAL A 390 11.86 -12.31 5.76
N LEU A 391 11.91 -11.41 6.72
CA LEU A 391 10.81 -11.14 7.65
C LEU A 391 10.40 -9.68 7.56
N VAL A 392 9.14 -9.42 7.25
CA VAL A 392 8.58 -8.07 7.22
C VAL A 392 7.31 -8.06 8.07
N LEU A 393 7.30 -7.23 9.10
CA LEU A 393 6.15 -7.06 9.99
C LEU A 393 5.76 -5.58 10.00
N GLU A 394 4.53 -5.28 9.62
CA GLU A 394 4.01 -3.91 9.52
C GLU A 394 2.85 -3.72 10.51
N ASN A 395 2.78 -2.60 11.24
CA ASN A 395 1.76 -2.32 12.28
C ASN A 395 1.87 -3.20 13.54
N ILE A 396 3.10 -3.45 14.00
CA ILE A 396 3.35 -4.11 15.28
C ILE A 396 2.90 -3.21 16.43
N THR A 397 2.04 -3.69 17.31
CA THR A 397 1.68 -2.98 18.56
C THR A 397 2.22 -3.70 19.80
N THR A 398 2.88 -4.84 19.63
CA THR A 398 3.56 -5.55 20.72
C THR A 398 4.82 -4.78 21.13
N TYR A 399 5.14 -4.84 22.42
CA TYR A 399 6.41 -4.33 22.94
C TYR A 399 7.60 -5.29 22.72
N TYR A 400 7.31 -6.55 22.36
CA TYR A 400 8.29 -7.63 22.20
C TYR A 400 7.95 -8.53 21.01
N LEU A 401 8.99 -9.03 20.34
CA LEU A 401 8.86 -10.14 19.39
C LEU A 401 8.75 -11.46 20.18
N PRO A 402 7.89 -12.42 19.77
CA PRO A 402 7.76 -13.70 20.44
C PRO A 402 9.10 -14.44 20.48
N LYS A 403 9.39 -15.10 21.60
CA LYS A 403 10.57 -15.96 21.73
C LYS A 403 10.55 -17.09 20.69
N GLN A 404 9.35 -17.52 20.28
CA GLN A 404 9.05 -18.61 19.34
C GLN A 404 9.60 -18.42 17.92
N LEU A 405 9.90 -17.19 17.50
CA LEU A 405 10.63 -16.92 16.23
C LEU A 405 12.06 -17.53 16.21
N GLY A 406 12.50 -18.13 17.33
CA GLY A 406 13.73 -18.94 17.43
C GLY A 406 13.62 -20.14 18.39
N ILE A 407 12.50 -20.88 18.43
CA ILE A 407 12.36 -22.05 19.33
C ILE A 407 12.19 -23.37 18.56
N LEU A 408 13.24 -24.20 18.65
CA LEU A 408 13.13 -25.65 18.83
C LEU A 408 12.74 -25.88 20.30
N THR A 409 11.62 -26.57 20.55
CA THR A 409 10.94 -26.65 21.86
C THR A 409 11.67 -27.39 22.99
N HIS A 410 12.99 -27.55 22.97
CA HIS A 410 13.69 -28.39 23.95
C HIS A 410 15.05 -27.89 24.48
N LEU A 411 15.49 -26.65 24.22
CA LEU A 411 16.79 -26.17 24.73
C LEU A 411 16.70 -24.81 25.43
N SER A 412 17.38 -24.70 26.58
CA SER A 412 17.36 -23.58 27.53
C SER A 412 17.95 -22.25 27.03
N SER A 413 18.33 -22.15 25.75
CA SER A 413 18.71 -20.90 25.08
C SER A 413 18.33 -20.96 23.59
N PRO A 414 17.61 -19.97 23.03
CA PRO A 414 17.05 -20.04 21.68
C PRO A 414 18.13 -19.88 20.58
N PRO A 415 18.23 -20.80 19.59
CA PRO A 415 19.06 -20.57 18.41
C PRO A 415 18.42 -19.51 17.48
N PRO A 416 19.20 -18.55 16.94
CA PRO A 416 18.69 -17.52 16.03
C PRO A 416 18.24 -18.14 14.68
N PRO A 417 17.33 -17.50 13.92
CA PRO A 417 17.08 -17.86 12.53
C PRO A 417 18.36 -17.64 11.70
N THR A 418 19.10 -18.73 11.47
CA THR A 418 20.48 -18.70 10.97
C THR A 418 20.62 -18.20 9.53
N PHE A 419 19.55 -18.30 8.74
CA PHE A 419 19.52 -17.88 7.33
C PHE A 419 18.82 -16.54 7.08
N LEU A 420 18.42 -15.83 8.13
CA LEU A 420 17.72 -14.56 7.95
C LEU A 420 18.65 -13.51 7.34
N GLU A 421 18.27 -12.98 6.17
CA GLU A 421 19.07 -12.03 5.39
C GLU A 421 18.49 -10.63 5.42
N LYS A 422 17.17 -10.49 5.49
CA LYS A 422 16.49 -9.19 5.45
C LYS A 422 15.41 -9.14 6.51
N MET A 423 15.39 -8.05 7.27
CA MET A 423 14.33 -7.80 8.24
C MET A 423 13.80 -6.38 8.12
N LYS A 424 12.46 -6.25 8.07
CA LYS A 424 11.77 -4.98 8.23
C LYS A 424 10.77 -5.07 9.38
N LEU A 425 10.87 -4.14 10.32
CA LEU A 425 9.96 -4.06 11.46
C LEU A 425 9.37 -2.66 11.52
N ARG A 426 8.05 -2.57 11.48
CA ARG A 426 7.32 -1.32 11.65
C ARG A 426 6.27 -1.42 12.75
N GLY A 427 6.39 -0.58 13.77
CA GLY A 427 5.46 -0.54 14.90
C GLY A 427 6.15 -0.29 16.24
N ASN A 428 5.42 -0.36 17.35
CA ASN A 428 5.83 0.07 18.70
C ASN A 428 6.71 -0.94 19.47
N LEU A 429 7.71 -1.53 18.80
CA LEU A 429 8.56 -2.58 19.37
C LEU A 429 9.69 -2.03 20.27
N GLU A 430 9.48 -1.99 21.59
CA GLU A 430 10.47 -1.42 22.52
C GLU A 430 11.76 -2.24 22.71
N LYS A 431 11.69 -3.58 22.58
CA LYS A 431 12.85 -4.45 22.86
C LYS A 431 13.11 -5.49 21.75
N LEU A 432 14.38 -5.60 21.38
CA LEU A 432 14.88 -6.69 20.54
C LEU A 432 15.07 -8.00 21.33
N PRO A 433 14.78 -9.15 20.72
CA PRO A 433 15.14 -10.45 21.29
C PRO A 433 16.64 -10.61 21.55
N SER A 434 17.00 -11.40 22.57
CA SER A 434 18.39 -11.71 22.93
C SER A 434 19.22 -12.29 21.79
N TRP A 435 18.59 -13.09 20.92
CA TRP A 435 19.23 -13.72 19.77
C TRP A 435 19.50 -12.76 18.60
N PHE A 436 19.05 -11.50 18.66
CA PHE A 436 19.17 -10.61 17.51
C PHE A 436 20.63 -10.35 17.09
N GLY A 437 21.53 -10.19 18.07
CA GLY A 437 22.95 -9.98 17.81
C GLY A 437 23.71 -11.21 17.31
N SER A 438 23.11 -12.41 17.35
CA SER A 438 23.75 -13.65 16.90
C SER A 438 23.44 -14.02 15.44
N LEU A 439 22.70 -13.19 14.71
CA LEU A 439 22.35 -13.42 13.30
C LEU A 439 23.57 -13.27 12.38
N GLN A 440 23.98 -14.38 11.75
CA GLN A 440 25.19 -14.43 10.91
C GLN A 440 24.95 -14.06 9.45
N CYS A 441 23.69 -14.07 8.99
CA CYS A 441 23.34 -13.84 7.59
C CYS A 441 22.63 -12.51 7.32
N LEU A 442 22.30 -11.75 8.37
CA LEU A 442 21.47 -10.56 8.23
C LEU A 442 22.23 -9.44 7.52
N ALA A 443 21.80 -9.16 6.28
CA ALA A 443 22.42 -8.19 5.39
C ALA A 443 21.67 -6.85 5.33
N LYS A 444 20.35 -6.84 5.61
CA LYS A 444 19.53 -5.63 5.60
C LYS A 444 18.58 -5.57 6.79
N VAL A 445 18.58 -4.42 7.46
CA VAL A 445 17.63 -4.10 8.54
C VAL A 445 16.96 -2.77 8.26
N VAL A 446 15.63 -2.75 8.32
CA VAL A 446 14.80 -1.55 8.20
C VAL A 446 13.88 -1.45 9.41
N LEU A 447 14.08 -0.43 10.23
CA LEU A 447 13.28 -0.17 11.43
C LEU A 447 12.48 1.13 11.23
N VAL A 448 11.17 1.06 11.46
CA VAL A 448 10.26 2.17 11.23
C VAL A 448 9.34 2.29 12.44
N HIS A 449 9.40 3.39 13.19
CA HIS A 449 8.79 3.47 14.52
C HIS A 449 9.35 2.40 15.49
N GLY A 450 8.98 2.49 16.76
CA GLY A 450 9.26 1.40 17.72
C GLY A 450 9.99 1.77 18.98
N ARG A 451 10.34 3.03 19.19
CA ARG A 451 10.94 3.47 20.44
C ARG A 451 12.13 2.60 20.92
N TRP A 452 13.01 2.20 20.01
CA TRP A 452 14.06 1.25 20.35
C TRP A 452 15.11 1.92 21.23
N ASN A 453 15.54 1.19 22.25
CA ASN A 453 16.56 1.64 23.19
C ASN A 453 17.98 1.43 22.66
N ILE A 454 18.95 2.00 23.39
CA ILE A 454 20.38 1.96 23.06
C ILE A 454 20.92 0.52 22.92
N ASP A 455 20.41 -0.43 23.72
CA ASP A 455 20.81 -1.85 23.68
C ASP A 455 20.49 -2.50 22.32
N GLY A 456 19.34 -2.19 21.73
CA GLY A 456 18.99 -2.64 20.38
C GLY A 456 19.98 -2.15 19.32
N PHE A 457 20.42 -0.89 19.43
CA PHE A 457 21.41 -0.31 18.52
C PHE A 457 22.80 -0.96 18.68
N LEU A 458 23.23 -1.27 19.91
CA LEU A 458 24.49 -1.98 20.16
C LEU A 458 24.51 -3.37 19.50
N ARG A 459 23.38 -4.08 19.52
CA ARG A 459 23.28 -5.41 18.89
C ARG A 459 23.32 -5.38 17.37
N LEU A 460 22.88 -4.28 16.75
CA LEU A 460 23.01 -4.10 15.30
C LEU A 460 24.47 -3.94 14.88
N GLN A 461 25.30 -3.34 15.73
CA GLN A 461 26.70 -3.06 15.45
C GLN A 461 27.57 -4.31 15.35
N VAL A 462 27.20 -5.39 16.04
CA VAL A 462 27.99 -6.64 16.03
C VAL A 462 27.66 -7.57 14.87
N LEU A 463 26.67 -7.21 14.02
CA LEU A 463 26.23 -8.08 12.92
C LEU A 463 27.28 -8.15 11.79
N PRO A 464 27.82 -9.34 11.49
CA PRO A 464 29.00 -9.47 10.63
C PRO A 464 28.72 -9.24 9.15
N LYS A 465 27.47 -9.41 8.70
CA LYS A 465 27.07 -9.26 7.29
C LYS A 465 26.16 -8.07 7.03
N LEU A 466 25.86 -7.24 8.03
CA LEU A 466 24.94 -6.12 7.85
C LEU A 466 25.53 -5.09 6.88
N CYS A 467 24.91 -4.96 5.72
CA CYS A 467 25.32 -4.03 4.66
C CYS A 467 24.43 -2.77 4.63
N ILE A 468 23.15 -2.91 4.97
CA ILE A 468 22.16 -1.83 4.88
C ILE A 468 21.41 -1.71 6.19
N LEU A 469 21.45 -0.51 6.79
CA LEU A 469 20.69 -0.16 7.99
C LEU A 469 19.86 1.11 7.74
N VAL A 470 18.56 1.00 7.96
CA VAL A 470 17.62 2.14 7.89
C VAL A 470 16.90 2.27 9.23
N LEU A 471 17.05 3.43 9.87
CA LEU A 471 16.34 3.83 11.08
C LEU A 471 15.42 5.00 10.73
N SER A 472 14.12 4.86 10.93
CA SER A 472 13.16 5.89 10.55
C SER A 472 11.99 6.08 11.52
N SER A 473 11.44 7.29 11.54
CA SER A 473 10.21 7.67 12.24
C SER A 473 10.21 7.29 13.73
N ASP A 474 11.19 7.75 14.50
CA ASP A 474 11.38 7.41 15.93
C ASP A 474 11.59 5.92 16.21
N SER A 475 12.24 5.22 15.27
CA SER A 475 12.75 3.87 15.53
C SER A 475 13.89 3.84 16.54
N TYR A 476 14.46 4.98 16.94
CA TYR A 476 15.52 5.10 17.93
C TYR A 476 15.22 6.26 18.88
N VAL A 477 15.33 6.05 20.20
CA VAL A 477 14.95 7.05 21.25
C VAL A 477 16.15 7.50 22.07
N GLY A 478 17.37 7.07 21.73
CA GLY A 478 18.55 7.59 22.40
C GLY A 478 18.79 9.06 22.03
N LYS A 479 19.08 9.89 23.03
CA LYS A 479 19.60 11.25 22.80
C LYS A 479 20.97 11.23 22.15
N ASP A 480 21.75 10.20 22.47
CA ASP A 480 23.10 10.05 22.01
C ASP A 480 23.30 8.71 21.32
N MET A 481 23.86 8.73 20.12
CA MET A 481 24.30 7.50 19.45
C MET A 481 25.83 7.37 19.43
N SER A 482 26.31 6.13 19.59
CA SER A 482 27.74 5.80 19.59
C SER A 482 28.01 4.48 18.89
N CYS A 483 29.12 4.42 18.16
CA CYS A 483 29.60 3.21 17.49
C CYS A 483 30.79 2.61 18.25
N ILE A 484 30.73 1.31 18.57
CA ILE A 484 31.80 0.54 19.21
C ILE A 484 32.96 0.29 18.24
N ALA A 485 34.15 0.02 18.78
CA ALA A 485 35.32 -0.31 17.99
C ALA A 485 35.04 -1.53 17.10
N GLY A 486 35.37 -1.44 15.81
CA GLY A 486 35.04 -2.48 14.82
C GLY A 486 33.54 -2.71 14.56
N GLY A 487 32.66 -1.89 15.12
CA GLY A 487 31.21 -1.98 14.92
C GLY A 487 30.83 -1.76 13.45
N PHE A 488 29.81 -2.47 12.99
CA PHE A 488 29.30 -2.44 11.62
C PHE A 488 30.36 -2.81 10.55
N PRO A 489 30.94 -4.00 10.61
CA PRO A 489 32.13 -4.36 9.82
C PRO A 489 31.92 -4.37 8.29
N ARG A 490 30.67 -4.50 7.81
CA ARG A 490 30.33 -4.54 6.38
C ARG A 490 29.29 -3.50 5.96
N LEU A 491 28.96 -2.56 6.85
CA LEU A 491 27.89 -1.60 6.57
C LEU A 491 28.31 -0.66 5.44
N GLN A 492 27.50 -0.60 4.39
CA GLN A 492 27.72 0.20 3.19
C GLN A 492 26.73 1.36 3.10
N TYR A 493 25.52 1.17 3.61
CA TYR A 493 24.45 2.16 3.55
C TYR A 493 23.82 2.35 4.94
N LEU A 494 23.81 3.59 5.42
CA LEU A 494 23.16 3.98 6.66
C LEU A 494 22.21 5.15 6.41
N MET A 495 20.95 5.00 6.83
CA MET A 495 19.96 6.07 6.77
C MET A 495 19.33 6.32 8.13
N LEU A 496 19.34 7.58 8.55
CA LEU A 496 18.69 8.10 9.75
C LEU A 496 17.61 9.10 9.30
N HIS A 497 16.34 8.77 9.51
CA HIS A 497 15.24 9.61 9.02
C HIS A 497 14.21 9.91 10.11
N GLY A 498 14.02 11.16 10.48
CA GLY A 498 12.97 11.52 11.43
C GLY A 498 13.20 10.89 12.81
N LEU A 499 14.43 10.93 13.31
CA LEU A 499 14.78 10.54 14.67
C LEU A 499 14.68 11.77 15.57
N GLN A 500 13.53 11.98 16.20
CA GLN A 500 13.19 13.25 16.85
C GLN A 500 13.89 13.48 18.18
N GLU A 501 14.37 12.42 18.85
CA GLU A 501 15.08 12.52 20.13
C GLU A 501 16.59 12.54 20.00
N LEU A 502 17.15 12.21 18.83
CA LEU A 502 18.58 12.15 18.62
C LEU A 502 19.17 13.57 18.62
N GLU A 503 19.96 13.89 19.64
CA GLU A 503 20.60 15.19 19.86
C GLU A 503 22.07 15.18 19.41
N GLU A 504 22.82 14.11 19.72
CA GLU A 504 24.25 14.01 19.41
C GLU A 504 24.65 12.63 18.88
N TRP A 505 25.50 12.59 17.87
CA TRP A 505 26.27 11.39 17.56
C TRP A 505 27.67 11.57 18.15
N LYS A 506 27.93 10.93 19.29
CA LYS A 506 29.06 11.29 20.17
C LYS A 506 30.38 10.63 19.78
N LYS A 507 30.37 9.29 19.67
CA LYS A 507 31.60 8.49 19.54
C LYS A 507 31.56 7.60 18.32
N LEU A 508 32.64 7.64 17.56
CA LEU A 508 32.94 6.72 16.48
C LEU A 508 34.33 6.14 16.75
N GLU A 509 34.35 5.01 17.45
CA GLU A 509 35.58 4.33 17.84
C GLU A 509 36.36 3.86 16.61
N GLU A 510 37.63 3.48 16.80
CA GLU A 510 38.49 3.10 15.69
C GLU A 510 37.97 1.84 14.96
N GLY A 511 38.06 1.85 13.64
CA GLY A 511 37.62 0.73 12.80
C GLY A 511 36.10 0.55 12.68
N SER A 512 35.26 1.46 13.21
CA SER A 512 33.80 1.40 13.01
C SER A 512 33.42 1.74 11.56
N MET A 513 32.47 0.99 11.00
CA MET A 513 31.88 1.21 9.66
C MET A 513 32.92 1.37 8.53
N PRO A 514 33.91 0.46 8.40
CA PRO A 514 35.02 0.64 7.45
C PRO A 514 34.59 0.58 5.98
N CYS A 515 33.38 0.10 5.68
CA CYS A 515 32.86 -0.06 4.32
C CYS A 515 31.77 0.94 3.96
N LEU A 516 31.51 1.96 4.79
CA LEU A 516 30.38 2.86 4.59
C LEU A 516 30.58 3.72 3.33
N ARG A 517 29.61 3.69 2.43
CA ARG A 517 29.63 4.43 1.15
C ARG A 517 28.58 5.52 1.12
N THR A 518 27.45 5.29 1.77
CA THR A 518 26.30 6.20 1.73
C THR A 518 25.76 6.41 3.13
N LEU A 519 25.71 7.68 3.54
CA LEU A 519 25.07 8.11 4.78
C LEU A 519 24.00 9.15 4.43
N ILE A 520 22.77 8.89 4.83
CA ILE A 520 21.64 9.82 4.64
C ILE A 520 21.09 10.19 6.01
N ILE A 521 21.03 11.49 6.29
CA ILE A 521 20.40 12.03 7.49
C ILE A 521 19.33 13.04 7.04
N MET A 522 18.07 12.78 7.37
CA MET A 522 16.94 13.61 6.94
C MET A 522 15.94 13.75 8.08
N GLU A 523 15.32 14.93 8.21
CA GLU A 523 14.25 15.18 9.19
C GLU A 523 14.63 14.90 10.67
N CYS A 524 15.92 14.83 11.01
CA CYS A 524 16.44 14.66 12.38
C CYS A 524 16.68 16.02 13.05
N TYR A 525 15.61 16.75 13.36
CA TYR A 525 15.67 18.18 13.69
C TYR A 525 16.41 18.54 14.98
N LYS A 526 16.58 17.59 15.93
CA LYS A 526 17.34 17.82 17.17
C LYS A 526 18.83 17.50 17.07
N LEU A 527 19.29 16.88 15.97
CA LEU A 527 20.68 16.46 15.84
C LEU A 527 21.59 17.67 15.63
N ARG A 528 22.43 17.98 16.62
CA ARG A 528 23.32 19.16 16.64
C ARG A 528 24.78 18.85 16.37
N ARG A 529 25.22 17.61 16.56
CA ARG A 529 26.64 17.21 16.46
C ARG A 529 26.83 15.87 15.77
N LEU A 530 27.76 15.84 14.82
CA LEU A 530 28.26 14.63 14.17
C LEU A 530 29.75 14.38 14.54
N PRO A 531 30.18 13.12 14.67
CA PRO A 531 31.58 12.76 14.95
C PRO A 531 32.50 13.25 13.84
N LYS A 532 33.60 13.92 14.20
CA LYS A 532 34.59 14.42 13.21
C LYS A 532 35.11 13.32 12.29
N ARG A 533 35.22 12.08 12.79
CA ARG A 533 35.69 10.93 12.02
C ARG A 533 34.76 10.53 10.86
N LEU A 534 33.49 10.92 10.86
CA LEU A 534 32.57 10.62 9.74
C LEU A 534 32.98 11.32 8.45
N TRP A 535 33.52 12.53 8.55
CA TRP A 535 34.03 13.30 7.40
C TRP A 535 35.21 12.62 6.70
N HIS A 536 35.89 11.70 7.39
CA HIS A 536 36.99 10.91 6.81
C HIS A 536 36.54 9.57 6.22
N ILE A 537 35.32 9.10 6.54
CA ILE A 537 34.79 7.81 6.12
C ILE A 537 33.91 7.95 4.88
N VAL A 538 33.10 9.00 4.84
CA VAL A 538 32.27 9.34 3.69
C VAL A 538 33.03 10.42 2.94
N ASN A 539 33.36 10.20 1.65
CA ASN A 539 33.90 11.24 0.76
C ASN A 539 32.83 12.32 0.51
N LEU A 540 32.44 13.03 1.57
CA LEU A 540 31.63 14.23 1.49
C LEU A 540 32.58 15.34 1.07
N GLN A 541 32.60 15.64 -0.22
CA GLN A 541 33.14 16.91 -0.68
C GLN A 541 32.20 17.99 -0.18
N ASP A 542 32.76 18.98 0.53
CA ASP A 542 32.06 20.22 0.87
C ASP A 542 31.63 20.90 -0.44
N ASP A 543 30.33 21.01 -0.67
CA ASP A 543 29.78 22.05 -1.54
C ASP A 543 29.25 23.14 -0.59
N GLU A 544 30.01 24.22 -0.47
CA GLU A 544 29.67 25.45 0.27
C GLU A 544 28.39 26.15 -0.23
#